data_AF-A0A9E1X5I3-F1
#
_entry.id   AF-A0A9E1X5I3-F1
#
_cell.length_a   1.000
_cell.length_b   1.000
_cell.length_c   1.000
_cell.angle_alpha   90.00
_cell.angle_beta   90.00
_cell.angle_gamma   90.00
#
_symmetry.space_group_name_H-M   'P 1'
#
loop_
_entity.id
_entity.type
_entity.pdbx_description
1 polymer ?
#
loop_
_entity_poly.entity_id
_entity_poly.type
_entity_poly.pdbx_seq_one_letter_code
_entity_poly.pdbx_strand_id
1 'polypeptide(L)'
;MLQFEGWKKLLVLFVILLGVIFALPNLSSNQDDMLADGSDGSVFGFLPGKHINLGLDLQGGSHLLLRVDMDVVEQERLDSIGETIRQEFRNEKIRFAGLKVDGKAVKVTIRNAEDASKAKTTFNDLGNGLTINSDALDYAISFSEGGLTELQSNTIAQSIEIIR
;
A
#
# COMPACT_ATOMS: atom_id res chain seq x y z
N MET A 1 39.98 -18.25 -52.92
CA MET A 1 38.90 -17.24 -52.96
C MET A 1 37.58 -17.98 -53.12
N LEU A 2 36.67 -17.94 -52.14
CA LEU A 2 35.35 -18.58 -52.28
C LEU A 2 34.54 -17.81 -53.34
N GLN A 3 34.51 -18.33 -54.57
CA GLN A 3 33.63 -17.82 -55.62
C GLN A 3 32.25 -18.47 -55.45
N PHE A 4 31.31 -17.70 -54.91
CA PHE A 4 29.91 -18.11 -54.80
C PHE A 4 29.17 -17.76 -56.10
N GLU A 5 28.37 -18.70 -56.58
CA GLU A 5 27.47 -18.50 -57.71
C GLU A 5 26.46 -17.38 -57.44
N GLY A 6 26.14 -16.57 -58.46
CA GLY A 6 25.35 -15.35 -58.33
C GLY A 6 23.96 -15.55 -57.71
N TRP A 7 23.32 -16.69 -57.98
CA TRP A 7 22.02 -17.04 -57.40
C TRP A 7 22.07 -17.18 -55.87
N LYS A 8 23.17 -17.72 -55.33
CA LYS A 8 23.36 -17.86 -53.87
C LYS A 8 23.48 -16.48 -53.22
N LYS A 9 24.15 -15.52 -53.86
CA LYS A 9 24.24 -14.13 -53.38
C LYS A 9 22.87 -13.44 -53.40
N LEU A 10 22.09 -13.66 -54.45
CA LEU A 10 20.74 -13.11 -54.58
C LEU A 10 19.80 -13.65 -53.49
N LEU A 11 19.86 -14.96 -53.21
CA LEU A 11 19.10 -15.59 -52.14
C LEU A 11 19.47 -15.00 -50.77
N VAL A 12 20.76 -14.88 -50.47
CA VAL A 12 21.22 -14.29 -49.21
C VAL A 12 20.72 -12.85 -49.05
N LEU A 13 20.80 -12.04 -50.10
CA LEU A 13 20.31 -10.66 -50.08
C LEU A 13 18.80 -10.58 -49.84
N PHE A 14 18.03 -11.49 -50.46
CA PHE A 14 16.59 -11.58 -50.27
C PHE A 14 16.21 -11.94 -48.82
N VAL A 15 16.91 -12.90 -48.20
CA VAL A 15 16.68 -13.30 -46.80
C VAL A 15 17.02 -12.17 -45.83
N ILE A 16 18.12 -11.45 -46.06
CA ILE A 16 18.50 -10.28 -45.25
C ILE A 16 17.43 -9.19 -45.35
N LEU A 17 16.95 -8.91 -46.57
CA LEU A 17 15.93 -7.89 -46.81
C LEU A 17 14.59 -8.24 -46.13
N LEU A 18 14.18 -9.52 -46.18
CA LEU A 18 13.02 -10.00 -45.42
C LEU A 18 13.22 -9.85 -43.90
N GLY A 19 14.41 -10.19 -43.39
CA GLY A 19 14.72 -10.04 -41.97
C GLY A 19 14.62 -8.59 -41.48
N VAL A 20 15.13 -7.64 -42.26
CA VAL A 20 15.01 -6.20 -41.96
C VAL A 20 13.54 -5.78 -41.99
N ILE A 21 12.79 -6.15 -43.03
CA ILE A 21 11.38 -5.83 -43.19
C ILE A 21 10.54 -6.33 -42.00
N PHE A 22 10.79 -7.55 -41.53
CA PHE A 22 10.10 -8.12 -40.37
C PHE A 22 10.57 -7.57 -39.02
N ALA A 23 11.79 -7.03 -38.92
CA ALA A 23 12.32 -6.42 -37.70
C ALA A 23 11.95 -4.93 -37.56
N LEU A 24 11.64 -4.23 -38.66
CA LEU A 24 11.27 -2.81 -38.67
C LEU A 24 10.14 -2.44 -37.71
N PRO A 25 9.03 -3.21 -37.61
CA PRO A 25 7.96 -2.89 -36.66
C PRO A 25 8.47 -2.85 -35.21
N ASN A 26 9.44 -3.69 -34.85
CA ASN A 26 9.94 -3.75 -33.47
C ASN A 26 10.81 -2.55 -33.06
N LEU A 27 11.26 -1.72 -34.00
CA LEU A 27 12.13 -0.56 -33.73
C LEU A 27 11.34 0.71 -33.40
N SER A 28 10.11 0.84 -33.89
CA SER A 28 9.18 1.91 -33.49
C SER A 28 8.43 1.48 -32.23
N SER A 29 9.14 1.48 -31.10
CA SER A 29 8.58 1.09 -29.79
C SER A 29 7.73 2.18 -29.14
N ASN A 30 7.63 3.36 -29.75
CA ASN A 30 6.91 4.48 -29.17
C ASN A 30 6.07 5.14 -30.26
N GLN A 31 4.79 5.32 -29.95
CA GLN A 31 3.80 6.12 -30.67
C GLN A 31 2.94 5.34 -31.69
N ASP A 32 1.74 5.06 -31.18
CA ASP A 32 0.47 4.92 -31.88
C ASP A 32 0.07 3.52 -32.37
N ASP A 33 -0.74 2.88 -31.53
CA ASP A 33 -1.88 1.99 -31.82
C ASP A 33 -2.84 2.52 -32.94
N MET A 34 -2.42 3.43 -33.81
CA MET A 34 -3.25 4.03 -34.87
C MET A 34 -3.12 3.36 -36.22
N LEU A 35 -2.35 2.28 -36.36
CA LEU A 35 -2.27 1.49 -37.61
C LEU A 35 -2.93 0.11 -37.49
N ALA A 36 -3.76 -0.07 -36.46
CA ALA A 36 -4.58 -1.27 -36.25
C ALA A 36 -6.04 -1.11 -36.73
N ASP A 37 -6.38 -0.02 -37.44
CA ASP A 37 -7.66 0.05 -38.15
C ASP A 37 -7.45 -0.24 -39.65
N GLY A 38 -8.18 -1.23 -40.12
CA GLY A 38 -7.98 -1.95 -41.38
C GLY A 38 -8.36 -1.17 -42.64
N SER A 39 -7.95 0.08 -42.79
CA SER A 39 -8.24 0.83 -44.02
C SER A 39 -7.15 1.84 -44.38
N ASP A 40 -6.80 1.82 -45.67
CA ASP A 40 -6.03 2.79 -46.44
C ASP A 40 -4.49 2.74 -46.41
N GLY A 41 -3.96 2.13 -47.49
CA GLY A 41 -3.00 2.85 -48.33
C GLY A 41 -1.52 2.45 -48.25
N SER A 42 -1.13 1.43 -47.49
CA SER A 42 0.25 0.92 -47.53
C SER A 42 0.36 -0.31 -48.45
N VAL A 43 1.33 -0.27 -49.37
CA VAL A 43 1.61 -1.35 -50.35
C VAL A 43 2.14 -2.65 -49.68
N PHE A 44 2.16 -2.70 -48.35
CA PHE A 44 2.79 -3.73 -47.52
C PHE A 44 1.80 -4.38 -46.51
N GLY A 45 0.52 -4.49 -46.87
CA GLY A 45 -0.51 -5.17 -46.06
C GLY A 45 -0.35 -6.68 -45.84
N PHE A 46 0.80 -7.27 -46.22
CA PHE A 46 1.16 -8.67 -45.95
C PHE A 46 2.05 -8.83 -44.71
N LEU A 47 2.56 -7.74 -44.13
CA LEU A 47 3.39 -7.83 -42.94
C LEU A 47 2.53 -8.03 -41.68
N PRO A 48 2.84 -9.01 -40.82
CA PRO A 48 2.13 -9.21 -39.57
C PRO A 48 2.44 -8.04 -38.62
N GLY A 49 1.50 -7.10 -38.50
CA GLY A 49 1.58 -5.93 -37.61
C GLY A 49 1.46 -6.25 -36.11
N LYS A 50 1.83 -7.45 -35.68
CA LYS A 50 1.80 -7.81 -34.25
C LYS A 50 3.20 -7.68 -33.67
N HIS A 51 3.42 -6.60 -32.94
CA HIS A 51 4.58 -6.47 -32.06
C HIS A 51 4.62 -7.65 -31.08
N ILE A 52 5.83 -8.06 -30.69
CA ILE A 52 6.02 -9.05 -29.63
C ILE A 52 5.54 -8.40 -28.33
N ASN A 53 4.61 -9.03 -27.63
CA ASN A 53 4.15 -8.56 -26.33
C ASN A 53 5.32 -8.66 -25.35
N LEU A 54 5.88 -7.51 -24.95
CA LEU A 54 6.98 -7.48 -23.99
C LEU A 54 6.49 -7.96 -22.62
N GLY A 55 7.24 -8.85 -21.96
CA GLY A 55 6.91 -9.29 -20.61
C GLY A 55 7.04 -8.15 -19.58
N LEU A 56 6.46 -8.34 -18.38
CA LEU A 56 6.41 -7.38 -17.28
C LEU A 56 7.80 -6.76 -16.93
N ASP A 57 8.86 -7.56 -17.02
CA ASP A 57 10.24 -7.14 -16.75
C ASP A 57 10.78 -6.13 -17.78
N LEU A 58 10.32 -6.23 -19.03
CA LEU A 58 10.72 -5.34 -20.13
C LEU A 58 9.77 -4.16 -20.34
N GLN A 59 8.55 -4.22 -19.79
CA GLN A 59 7.58 -3.11 -19.80
C GLN A 59 7.75 -2.13 -18.63
N GLY A 60 8.53 -2.51 -17.60
CA GLY A 60 8.90 -1.62 -16.51
C GLY A 60 7.71 -1.15 -15.68
N GLY A 61 7.18 -2.02 -14.82
CA GLY A 61 6.17 -1.61 -13.84
C GLY A 61 5.81 -2.71 -12.85
N SER A 62 6.37 -2.70 -11.64
CA SER A 62 5.83 -3.48 -10.53
C SER A 62 4.67 -2.71 -9.88
N HIS A 63 3.47 -3.25 -9.95
CA HIS A 63 2.31 -2.71 -9.23
C HIS A 63 2.16 -3.43 -7.89
N LEU A 64 2.53 -2.78 -6.79
CA LEU A 64 2.23 -3.29 -5.45
C LEU A 64 0.84 -2.87 -5.01
N LEU A 65 0.00 -3.84 -4.66
CA LEU A 65 -1.27 -3.60 -3.98
C LEU A 65 -1.04 -3.78 -2.48
N LEU A 66 -1.21 -2.70 -1.74
CA LEU A 66 -1.05 -2.68 -0.28
C LEU A 66 -2.42 -2.68 0.37
N ARG A 67 -2.56 -3.53 1.39
CA ARG A 67 -3.75 -3.59 2.23
C ARG A 67 -3.30 -3.61 3.68
N VAL A 68 -3.85 -2.68 4.45
CA VAL A 68 -3.68 -2.62 5.91
C VAL A 68 -4.95 -3.18 6.54
N ASP A 69 -4.80 -4.07 7.52
CA ASP A 69 -5.90 -4.52 8.36
C ASP A 69 -6.09 -3.52 9.51
N MET A 70 -7.11 -2.67 9.40
CA MET A 70 -7.33 -1.60 10.36
C MET A 70 -7.78 -2.11 11.73
N ASP A 71 -8.44 -3.28 11.80
CA ASP A 71 -8.91 -3.82 13.07
C ASP A 71 -7.72 -4.28 13.93
N VAL A 72 -6.69 -4.83 13.30
CA VAL A 72 -5.43 -5.21 13.99
C VAL A 72 -4.71 -3.98 14.52
N VAL A 73 -4.58 -2.94 13.69
CA VAL A 73 -3.86 -1.71 14.08
C VAL A 73 -4.61 -0.95 15.18
N GLU A 74 -5.94 -0.94 15.14
CA GLU A 74 -6.78 -0.40 16.22
C GLU A 74 -6.50 -1.15 17.54
N GLN A 75 -6.47 -2.49 17.52
CA GLN A 75 -6.17 -3.31 18.70
C GLN A 75 -4.76 -3.05 19.23
N GLU A 76 -3.74 -3.07 18.39
CA GLU A 76 -2.36 -2.78 18.80
C GLU A 76 -2.22 -1.39 19.42
N ARG A 77 -2.95 -0.40 18.88
CA ARG A 77 -2.96 0.95 19.44
C ARG A 77 -3.66 0.99 20.80
N LEU A 78 -4.79 0.30 20.97
CA LEU A 78 -5.48 0.20 22.26
C LEU A 78 -4.62 -0.51 23.31
N ASP A 79 -3.91 -1.58 22.92
CA ASP A 79 -2.97 -2.29 23.79
C ASP A 79 -1.82 -1.38 24.24
N SER A 80 -1.27 -0.61 23.29
CA SER A 80 -0.22 0.38 23.58
C SER A 80 -0.70 1.45 24.55
N ILE A 81 -1.91 2.01 24.33
CA ILE A 81 -2.54 2.96 25.25
C ILE A 81 -2.75 2.33 26.63
N GLY A 82 -3.21 1.08 26.68
CA GLY A 82 -3.39 0.34 27.92
C GLY A 82 -2.09 0.20 28.72
N GLU A 83 -0.97 -0.10 28.07
CA GLU A 83 0.33 -0.14 28.75
C GLU A 83 0.80 1.25 29.19
N THR A 84 0.61 2.29 28.37
CA THR A 84 0.92 3.66 28.76
C THR A 84 0.14 4.07 30.01
N ILE A 85 -1.18 3.83 30.06
CA ILE A 85 -2.02 4.08 31.25
C ILE A 85 -1.47 3.30 32.44
N ARG A 86 -1.15 2.03 32.25
CA ARG A 86 -0.60 1.17 33.31
C ARG A 86 0.70 1.74 33.86
N GLN A 87 1.57 2.27 33.00
CA GLN A 87 2.83 2.89 33.40
C GLN A 87 2.59 4.21 34.15
N GLU A 88 1.74 5.09 33.64
CA GLU A 88 1.46 6.37 34.31
C GLU A 88 0.77 6.18 35.66
N PHE A 89 -0.17 5.23 35.76
CA PHE A 89 -0.81 4.92 37.04
C PHE A 89 0.18 4.39 38.07
N ARG A 90 1.20 3.63 37.65
CA ARG A 90 2.30 3.22 38.54
C ARG A 90 3.14 4.42 38.99
N ASN A 91 3.45 5.34 38.08
CA ASN A 91 4.23 6.56 38.38
C ASN A 91 3.50 7.46 39.38
N GLU A 92 2.21 7.70 39.16
CA GLU A 92 1.36 8.54 39.99
C GLU A 92 0.84 7.85 41.27
N LYS A 93 1.17 6.56 41.46
CA LYS A 93 0.73 5.70 42.57
C LYS A 93 -0.79 5.52 42.65
N ILE A 94 -1.48 5.58 41.52
CA ILE A 94 -2.92 5.36 41.39
C ILE A 94 -3.20 3.86 41.49
N ARG A 95 -4.08 3.46 42.43
CA ARG A 95 -4.48 2.05 42.58
C ARG A 95 -5.67 1.72 41.69
N PHE A 96 -5.48 0.78 40.76
CA PHE A 96 -6.54 0.22 39.91
C PHE A 96 -6.81 -1.25 40.26
N ALA A 97 -8.05 -1.70 40.03
CA ALA A 97 -8.51 -3.07 40.26
C ALA A 97 -8.26 -3.96 39.02
N GLY A 98 -8.38 -3.38 37.83
CA GLY A 98 -8.15 -4.06 36.57
C GLY A 98 -7.97 -3.07 35.42
N LEU A 99 -7.11 -3.44 34.48
CA LEU A 99 -6.92 -2.75 33.21
C LEU A 99 -6.85 -3.81 32.11
N LYS A 100 -7.80 -3.76 31.18
CA LYS A 100 -7.89 -4.69 30.06
C LYS A 100 -8.37 -3.98 28.80
N VAL A 101 -7.90 -4.44 27.65
CA VAL A 101 -8.46 -4.08 26.36
C VAL A 101 -9.57 -5.07 26.05
N ASP A 102 -10.77 -4.57 25.75
CA ASP A 102 -11.96 -5.36 25.51
C ASP A 102 -12.66 -4.86 24.25
N GLY A 103 -12.42 -5.54 23.13
CA GLY A 103 -12.89 -5.14 21.81
C GLY A 103 -12.26 -3.83 21.35
N LYS A 104 -13.07 -2.77 21.25
CA LYS A 104 -12.68 -1.43 20.75
C LYS A 104 -12.49 -0.40 21.87
N ALA A 105 -12.33 -0.85 23.11
CA ALA A 105 -12.14 0.03 24.24
C ALA A 105 -11.16 -0.53 25.27
N VAL A 106 -10.39 0.36 25.89
CA VAL A 106 -9.61 0.07 27.09
C VAL A 106 -10.52 0.29 28.30
N LYS A 107 -10.77 -0.77 29.08
CA LYS A 107 -11.56 -0.73 30.32
C LYS A 107 -10.64 -0.70 31.53
N VAL A 108 -10.87 0.27 32.40
CA VAL A 108 -10.08 0.52 33.61
C VAL A 108 -11.01 0.70 34.80
N THR A 109 -10.81 -0.08 35.85
CA THR A 109 -11.56 0.05 37.11
C THR A 109 -10.64 0.63 38.17
N ILE A 110 -10.99 1.78 38.73
CA ILE A 110 -10.21 2.44 39.80
C ILE A 110 -10.70 1.95 41.17
N ARG A 111 -9.78 1.76 42.12
CA ARG A 111 -10.15 1.28 43.48
C ARG A 111 -10.63 2.39 44.41
N ASN A 112 -10.01 3.56 44.34
CA ASN A 112 -10.25 4.66 45.26
C ASN A 112 -10.85 5.86 44.52
N ALA A 113 -11.92 6.44 45.05
CA ALA A 113 -12.54 7.64 44.49
C ALA A 113 -11.63 8.88 44.58
N GLU A 114 -10.70 8.92 45.54
CA GLU A 114 -9.73 10.01 45.70
C GLU A 114 -8.74 10.09 44.53
N ASP A 115 -8.41 8.95 43.92
CA ASP A 115 -7.50 8.87 42.78
C ASP A 115 -8.21 9.11 41.43
N ALA A 116 -9.55 9.19 41.44
CA ALA A 116 -10.34 9.37 40.22
C ALA A 116 -10.07 10.73 39.53
N SER A 117 -9.77 11.77 40.30
CA SER A 117 -9.42 13.09 39.76
C SER A 117 -8.08 13.06 39.00
N LYS A 118 -7.07 12.37 39.56
CA LYS A 118 -5.76 12.18 38.93
C LYS A 118 -5.83 11.28 37.70
N ALA A 119 -6.59 10.19 37.79
CA ALA A 119 -6.79 9.33 36.63
C ALA A 119 -7.42 10.09 35.45
N LYS A 120 -8.38 10.99 35.70
CA LYS A 120 -8.96 11.85 34.67
C LYS A 120 -7.93 12.80 34.04
N THR A 121 -6.99 13.34 34.81
CA THR A 121 -5.92 14.16 34.24
C THR A 121 -5.01 13.34 33.34
N THR A 122 -4.58 12.15 33.78
CA THR A 122 -3.77 11.24 32.95
C THR A 122 -4.49 10.87 31.64
N PHE A 123 -5.81 10.63 31.69
CA PHE A 123 -6.58 10.31 30.48
C PHE A 123 -6.70 11.49 29.50
N ASN A 124 -6.81 12.71 30.00
CA ASN A 124 -6.82 13.89 29.14
C ASN A 124 -5.46 14.13 28.48
N ASP A 125 -4.36 13.81 29.16
CA ASP A 125 -3.00 13.96 28.64
C ASP A 125 -2.68 12.95 27.51
N LEU A 126 -3.38 11.80 27.46
CA LEU A 126 -3.24 10.80 26.40
C LEU A 126 -3.75 11.27 25.02
N GLY A 127 -4.50 12.38 24.96
CA GLY A 127 -4.75 13.15 23.74
C GLY A 127 -6.21 13.24 23.28
N ASN A 128 -6.43 14.14 22.32
CA ASN A 128 -7.75 14.60 21.86
C ASN A 128 -8.49 13.61 20.93
N GLY A 129 -7.86 12.49 20.56
CA GLY A 129 -8.45 11.46 19.67
C GLY A 129 -9.24 10.38 20.39
N LEU A 130 -9.42 10.49 21.72
CA LEU A 130 -10.04 9.48 22.55
C LEU A 130 -11.36 10.00 23.15
N THR A 131 -12.34 9.11 23.23
CA THR A 131 -13.59 9.31 23.95
C THR A 131 -13.51 8.53 25.26
N ILE A 132 -13.75 9.23 26.37
CA ILE A 132 -13.71 8.65 27.71
C ILE A 132 -15.15 8.59 28.21
N ASN A 133 -15.68 7.38 28.37
CA ASN A 133 -16.94 7.15 29.05
C ASN A 133 -16.65 6.70 30.48
N SER A 134 -17.26 7.35 31.46
CA SER A 134 -17.06 7.04 32.87
C SER A 134 -18.38 6.63 33.51
N ASP A 135 -18.41 5.44 34.11
CA ASP A 135 -19.49 4.95 34.95
C ASP A 135 -18.96 4.71 36.38
N ALA A 136 -19.16 5.70 37.25
CA ALA A 136 -18.62 5.75 38.61
C ALA A 136 -17.10 5.57 38.72
N LEU A 137 -16.63 4.34 38.93
CA LEU A 137 -15.21 3.97 39.08
C LEU A 137 -14.68 3.18 37.88
N ASP A 138 -15.55 2.87 36.92
CA ASP A 138 -15.21 2.21 35.67
C ASP A 138 -15.07 3.24 34.55
N TYR A 139 -13.94 3.19 33.84
CA TYR A 139 -13.62 4.05 32.73
C TYR A 139 -13.44 3.20 31.48
N ALA A 140 -14.12 3.57 30.41
CA ALA A 140 -13.98 2.99 29.09
C ALA A 140 -13.43 4.04 28.14
N ILE A 141 -12.26 3.77 27.58
CA ILE A 141 -11.55 4.67 26.67
C ILE A 141 -11.62 4.04 25.29
N SER A 142 -12.28 4.72 24.34
CA SER A 142 -12.42 4.29 22.95
C SER A 142 -11.90 5.38 22.01
N PHE A 143 -11.60 5.05 20.76
CA PHE A 143 -11.28 6.09 19.79
C PHE A 143 -12.50 6.95 19.46
N SER A 144 -12.29 8.25 19.28
CA SER A 144 -13.26 9.12 18.65
C SER A 144 -13.30 8.84 17.14
N GLU A 145 -14.38 9.26 16.47
CA GLU A 145 -14.48 9.14 15.01
C GLU A 145 -13.33 9.88 14.30
N GLY A 146 -12.94 11.06 14.81
CA GLY A 146 -11.77 11.79 14.35
C GLY A 146 -10.46 11.03 14.57
N GLY A 147 -10.27 10.44 15.75
CA GLY A 147 -9.09 9.64 16.07
C GLY A 147 -8.93 8.40 15.19
N LEU A 148 -10.04 7.74 14.84
CA LEU A 148 -10.02 6.60 13.92
C LEU A 148 -9.59 7.02 12.51
N THR A 149 -10.07 8.17 12.02
CA THR A 149 -9.70 8.68 10.69
C THR A 149 -8.22 9.07 10.64
N GLU A 150 -7.71 9.68 11.71
CA GLU A 150 -6.30 10.03 11.84
C GLU A 150 -5.43 8.78 11.90
N LEU A 151 -5.83 7.77 12.69
CA LEU A 151 -5.15 6.49 12.77
C LEU A 151 -5.09 5.82 11.38
N GLN A 152 -6.21 5.75 10.66
CA GLN A 152 -6.25 5.22 9.29
C GLN A 152 -5.29 5.95 8.34
N SER A 153 -5.35 7.29 8.31
CA SER A 153 -4.49 8.10 7.46
C SER A 153 -3.01 7.88 7.76
N ASN A 154 -2.65 7.88 9.05
CA ASN A 154 -1.27 7.69 9.50
C ASN A 154 -0.76 6.29 9.17
N THR A 155 -1.57 5.26 9.35
CA THR A 155 -1.16 3.88 9.05
C THR A 155 -0.97 3.66 7.55
N ILE A 156 -1.84 4.21 6.72
CA ILE A 156 -1.67 4.15 5.26
C ILE A 156 -0.38 4.87 4.85
N ALA A 157 -0.15 6.08 5.34
CA ALA A 157 1.07 6.84 5.06
C ALA A 157 2.33 6.07 5.47
N GLN A 158 2.34 5.48 6.67
CA GLN A 158 3.45 4.68 7.17
C GLN A 158 3.71 3.44 6.30
N SER A 159 2.67 2.77 5.82
CA SER A 159 2.81 1.60 4.94
C SER A 159 3.48 1.95 3.60
N ILE A 160 3.22 3.16 3.08
CA ILE A 160 3.83 3.67 1.85
C ILE A 160 5.30 4.03 2.11
N GLU A 161 5.60 4.66 3.25
CA GLU A 161 6.97 5.07 3.58
C GLU A 161 7.92 3.89 3.74
N ILE A 162 7.48 2.78 4.35
CA ILE A 162 8.31 1.57 4.54
C ILE A 162 8.77 0.96 3.20
N ILE A 163 8.02 1.19 2.11
CA ILE A 163 8.28 0.58 0.80
C ILE A 163 9.08 1.51 -0.12
N ARG A 164 9.06 2.82 0.13
CA ARG A 164 9.77 3.83 -0.67
C ARG A 164 11.26 3.84 -0.36
#